data_AF-A0A318MZI5-F1
#
_entry.id   AF-A0A318MZI5-F1
#
_cell.length_a   1.000
_cell.length_b   1.000
_cell.length_c   1.000
_cell.angle_alpha   90.00
_cell.angle_beta   90.00
_cell.angle_gamma   90.00
#
_symmetry.space_group_name_H-M   'P 1'
#
loop_
_entity.id
_entity.type
_entity.pdbx_description
1 polymer ?
#
loop_
_entity_poly.entity_id
_entity_poly.type
_entity_poly.pdbx_seq_one_letter_code
_entity_poly.pdbx_strand_id
1 'polypeptide(L)'
;MKLIKRYKMTNQNNAPKDLDLSACNVSMDGGNTSQQLSELVKTANDTKEQIASVTAIASQAQSNVDNIRTYVNNLDLDKYFSIDDANKPLGIVILDLTGQFVYPQPKDMDGVTWINAGLRPINGDYTKDYEPNPKSREIHIQYSVNFNGEKGNNKSFTSVVWSDNINANYAFGSVSFHPLNDGGGDLGRAGNSWNNLFIKTAPNVTSDKNVKTITSILDEKADNSDRKLMDALYNVNVVNYKLNDAIKEKGEDKARVHTGFIAQDIEQAIRDAGLDPSDYAMWTQDASLEFKRVDTGEKDENGNPILKSVQEVPKDDKGDIIYRQKLRYTEVLCMLLAAHKRKINDLETRLMKLESK
;
A
#
# COMPACT_ATOMS: atom_id res chain seq x y z
N MET A 1 38.76 121.62 -29.26
CA MET A 1 37.78 121.39 -30.35
C MET A 1 38.34 120.30 -31.28
N LYS A 2 37.52 119.28 -31.62
CA LYS A 2 37.71 118.24 -32.68
C LYS A 2 38.72 117.10 -32.39
N LEU A 3 38.49 115.82 -32.75
CA LEU A 3 37.40 115.12 -33.47
C LEU A 3 37.49 113.59 -33.18
N ILE A 4 36.34 112.92 -33.10
CA ILE A 4 36.14 111.48 -32.89
C ILE A 4 36.39 110.69 -34.18
N LYS A 5 37.01 109.49 -34.11
CA LYS A 5 36.84 108.42 -35.11
C LYS A 5 36.47 107.10 -34.43
N ARG A 6 35.24 106.64 -34.67
CA ARG A 6 34.76 105.28 -34.38
C ARG A 6 35.40 104.30 -35.36
N TYR A 7 35.94 103.18 -34.88
CA TYR A 7 36.27 102.02 -35.72
C TYR A 7 35.27 100.90 -35.47
N LYS A 8 34.66 100.40 -36.56
CA LYS A 8 33.74 99.26 -36.62
C LYS A 8 34.56 97.96 -36.54
N MET A 9 34.15 97.03 -35.67
CA MET A 9 34.58 95.63 -35.69
C MET A 9 34.03 94.92 -36.93
N THR A 10 34.87 94.11 -37.58
CA THR A 10 34.45 93.00 -38.44
C THR A 10 35.15 91.75 -37.94
N ASN A 11 34.40 90.85 -37.28
CA ASN A 11 34.87 89.52 -36.91
C ASN A 11 35.11 88.69 -38.19
N GLN A 12 36.37 88.50 -38.57
CA GLN A 12 36.75 87.41 -39.47
C GLN A 12 36.96 86.15 -38.64
N ASN A 13 36.08 85.16 -38.80
CA ASN A 13 36.26 83.81 -38.30
C ASN A 13 37.42 83.13 -39.07
N ASN A 14 38.66 83.40 -38.64
CA ASN A 14 39.86 82.68 -39.09
C ASN A 14 40.05 81.43 -38.23
N ALA A 15 39.12 80.48 -38.29
CA ALA A 15 39.38 79.15 -37.73
C ALA A 15 40.46 78.47 -38.60
N PRO A 16 41.59 78.03 -38.03
CA PRO A 16 42.61 77.30 -38.78
C PRO A 16 41.98 76.03 -39.36
N LYS A 17 42.13 75.80 -40.68
CA LYS A 17 41.45 74.71 -41.37
C LYS A 17 42.12 73.34 -41.28
N ASP A 18 43.34 73.26 -40.73
CA ASP A 18 44.13 72.01 -40.69
C ASP A 18 44.92 71.88 -39.38
N LEU A 19 44.27 72.13 -38.23
CA LEU A 19 44.91 72.01 -36.93
C LEU A 19 44.99 70.53 -36.51
N ASP A 20 46.18 69.94 -36.56
CA ASP A 20 46.43 68.58 -36.07
C ASP A 20 46.48 68.57 -34.54
N LEU A 21 45.41 68.05 -33.93
CA LEU A 21 45.27 67.94 -32.48
C LEU A 21 45.69 66.57 -31.94
N SER A 22 46.25 65.69 -32.79
CA SER A 22 46.59 64.31 -32.41
C SER A 22 47.70 64.21 -31.36
N ALA A 23 48.55 65.23 -31.24
CA ALA A 23 49.61 65.33 -30.22
C ALA A 23 49.27 66.26 -29.05
N CYS A 24 48.04 66.80 -28.99
CA CYS A 24 47.64 67.70 -27.92
C CYS A 24 47.38 66.93 -26.62
N ASN A 25 48.00 67.41 -25.54
CA ASN A 25 47.73 66.92 -24.20
C ASN A 25 46.78 67.86 -23.47
N VAL A 26 45.87 67.27 -22.69
CA VAL A 26 44.94 68.01 -21.84
C VAL A 26 45.06 67.47 -20.42
N SER A 27 44.97 68.38 -19.44
CA SER A 27 44.97 68.03 -18.03
C SER A 27 43.61 68.37 -17.43
N MET A 28 42.96 67.37 -16.83
CA MET A 28 41.63 67.51 -16.23
C MET A 28 41.66 67.88 -14.74
N ASP A 29 42.83 67.84 -14.11
CA ASP A 29 43.04 68.09 -12.68
C ASP A 29 43.82 69.38 -12.41
N GLY A 30 43.79 70.32 -13.36
CA GLY A 30 44.41 71.63 -13.22
C GLY A 30 45.93 71.64 -13.42
N GLY A 31 46.50 70.64 -14.11
CA GLY A 31 47.90 70.62 -14.54
C GLY A 31 48.77 69.51 -13.92
N ASN A 32 48.21 68.63 -13.09
CA ASN A 32 48.97 67.62 -12.36
C ASN A 32 49.11 66.30 -13.14
N THR A 33 48.13 65.98 -13.98
CA THR A 33 48.15 64.79 -14.86
C THR A 33 47.85 65.21 -16.29
N SER A 34 48.75 64.89 -17.23
CA SER A 34 48.65 65.24 -18.65
C SER A 34 48.43 63.98 -19.47
N GLN A 35 47.33 63.90 -20.22
CA GLN A 35 46.99 62.77 -21.08
C GLN A 35 46.75 63.24 -22.52
N GLN A 36 46.97 62.37 -23.51
CA GLN A 36 46.66 62.72 -24.89
C GLN A 36 45.15 62.87 -25.06
N LEU A 37 44.73 63.89 -25.81
CA LEU A 37 43.33 64.16 -26.09
C LEU A 37 42.63 62.95 -26.75
N SER A 38 43.36 62.19 -27.56
CA SER A 38 42.90 60.94 -28.19
C SER A 38 42.54 59.85 -27.17
N GLU A 39 43.30 59.72 -26.08
CA GLU A 39 43.06 58.75 -25.01
C GLU A 39 41.81 59.12 -24.20
N LEU A 40 41.64 60.40 -23.87
CA LEU A 40 40.44 60.89 -23.18
C LEU A 40 39.17 60.68 -24.01
N VAL A 41 39.23 60.93 -25.32
CA VAL A 41 38.10 60.67 -26.24
C VAL A 41 37.79 59.17 -26.29
N LYS A 42 38.80 58.31 -26.30
CA LYS A 42 38.60 56.85 -26.25
C LYS A 42 37.94 56.43 -24.93
N THR A 43 38.47 56.87 -23.78
CA THR A 43 37.87 56.56 -22.46
C THR A 43 36.43 57.04 -22.35
N ALA A 44 36.10 58.21 -22.89
CA ALA A 44 34.74 58.72 -22.91
C ALA A 44 33.80 57.86 -23.77
N ASN A 45 34.27 57.40 -24.94
CA ASN A 45 33.52 56.48 -25.80
C ASN A 45 33.32 55.11 -25.14
N ASP A 46 34.38 54.54 -24.56
CA ASP A 46 34.33 53.26 -23.84
C ASP A 46 33.34 53.35 -22.65
N THR A 47 33.37 54.46 -21.90
CA THR A 47 32.44 54.71 -20.79
C THR A 47 30.99 54.82 -21.29
N LYS A 48 30.76 55.49 -22.42
CA LYS A 48 29.44 55.58 -23.04
C LYS A 48 28.89 54.21 -23.44
N GLU A 49 29.74 53.35 -24.00
CA GLU A 49 29.35 51.98 -24.35
C GLU A 49 29.04 51.13 -23.11
N GLN A 50 29.85 51.26 -22.05
CA GLN A 50 29.58 50.61 -20.77
C GLN A 50 28.24 51.06 -20.16
N ILE A 51 27.95 52.36 -20.17
CA ILE A 51 26.66 52.91 -19.68
C ILE A 51 25.49 52.35 -20.50
N ALA A 52 25.63 52.25 -21.83
CA ALA A 52 24.60 51.66 -22.68
C ALA A 52 24.37 50.18 -22.33
N SER A 53 25.44 49.42 -22.10
CA SER A 53 25.37 48.03 -21.66
C SER A 53 24.66 47.88 -20.31
N VAL A 54 25.02 48.70 -19.31
CA VAL A 54 24.37 48.72 -17.98
C VAL A 54 22.89 49.05 -18.09
N THR A 55 22.52 49.99 -18.96
CA THR A 55 21.12 50.38 -19.18
C THR A 55 20.30 49.22 -19.77
N ALA A 56 20.88 48.45 -20.70
CA ALA A 56 20.24 47.26 -21.26
C ALA A 56 20.03 46.17 -20.19
N ILE A 57 21.04 45.92 -19.34
CA ILE A 57 20.95 44.96 -18.23
C ILE A 57 19.85 45.37 -17.24
N ALA A 58 19.81 46.65 -16.86
CA ALA A 58 18.79 47.17 -15.95
C ALA A 58 17.36 46.99 -16.51
N SER A 59 17.20 47.20 -17.82
CA SER A 59 15.91 47.04 -18.50
C SER A 59 15.47 45.57 -18.53
N GLN A 60 16.40 44.65 -18.76
CA GLN A 60 16.12 43.21 -18.68
C GLN A 60 15.77 42.76 -17.25
N ALA A 61 16.49 43.27 -16.25
CA ALA A 61 16.19 42.98 -14.85
C ALA A 61 14.79 43.44 -14.46
N GLN A 62 14.38 44.64 -14.90
CA GLN A 62 13.03 45.16 -14.67
C GLN A 62 11.98 44.24 -15.29
N SER A 63 12.16 43.82 -16.55
CA SER A 63 11.25 42.88 -17.20
C SER A 63 11.14 41.54 -16.46
N ASN A 64 12.26 41.01 -15.96
CA ASN A 64 12.25 39.77 -15.16
C ASN A 64 11.47 39.93 -13.85
N VAL A 65 11.61 41.07 -13.17
CA VAL A 65 10.86 41.38 -11.94
C VAL A 65 9.36 41.49 -12.22
N ASP A 66 8.97 42.12 -13.33
CA ASP A 66 7.56 42.25 -13.72
C ASP A 66 6.94 40.89 -14.07
N ASN A 67 7.70 40.00 -14.72
CA ASN A 67 7.29 38.61 -14.96
C ASN A 67 7.08 37.85 -13.65
N ILE A 68 8.02 37.94 -12.69
CA ILE A 68 7.89 37.30 -11.37
C ILE A 68 6.65 37.80 -10.65
N ARG A 69 6.42 39.12 -10.63
CA ARG A 69 5.22 39.71 -10.01
C ARG A 69 3.94 39.18 -10.63
N THR A 70 3.90 39.04 -11.95
CA THR A 70 2.76 38.47 -12.67
C THR A 70 2.52 37.01 -12.28
N TYR A 71 3.58 36.19 -12.22
CA TYR A 71 3.48 34.80 -11.76
C TYR A 71 2.93 34.70 -10.33
N VAL A 72 3.48 35.48 -9.40
CA VAL A 72 3.05 35.48 -7.99
C VAL A 72 1.58 35.89 -7.86
N ASN A 73 1.13 36.93 -8.57
CA ASN A 73 -0.25 37.39 -8.51
C ASN A 73 -1.24 36.39 -9.13
N ASN A 74 -0.79 35.54 -10.03
CA ASN A 74 -1.60 34.51 -10.67
C ASN A 74 -1.57 33.16 -9.92
N LEU A 75 -0.87 33.07 -8.78
CA LEU A 75 -0.92 31.89 -7.94
C LEU A 75 -2.31 31.78 -7.29
N ASP A 76 -3.00 30.69 -7.63
CA ASP A 76 -4.27 30.29 -7.00
C ASP A 76 -3.98 29.69 -5.63
N LEU A 77 -3.90 30.53 -4.59
CA LEU A 77 -3.54 30.13 -3.24
C LEU A 77 -4.51 29.10 -2.63
N ASP A 78 -5.73 28.97 -3.14
CA ASP A 78 -6.69 27.96 -2.71
C ASP A 78 -6.31 26.53 -3.17
N LYS A 79 -5.31 26.40 -4.06
CA LYS A 79 -4.75 25.12 -4.53
C LYS A 79 -3.37 24.79 -3.97
N TYR A 80 -2.71 25.75 -3.30
CA TYR A 80 -1.38 25.56 -2.75
C TYR A 80 -1.46 25.50 -1.23
N PHE A 81 -1.24 24.29 -0.71
CA PHE A 81 -1.17 24.05 0.73
C PHE A 81 0.29 24.16 1.20
N SER A 82 0.49 24.58 2.45
CA SER A 82 1.83 24.66 3.02
C SER A 82 2.47 23.27 3.12
N ILE A 83 3.73 23.14 2.71
CA ILE A 83 4.52 21.91 2.94
C ILE A 83 4.69 21.63 4.44
N ASP A 84 4.64 22.68 5.26
CA ASP A 84 4.72 22.53 6.71
C ASP A 84 3.49 21.81 7.26
N ASP A 85 2.35 21.82 6.57
CA ASP A 85 1.12 21.12 6.99
C ASP A 85 1.05 19.69 6.44
N ALA A 86 2.07 19.25 5.72
CA ALA A 86 2.11 17.92 5.15
C ALA A 86 2.20 16.83 6.21
N ASN A 87 1.36 15.79 6.05
CA ASN A 87 1.33 14.62 6.92
C ASN A 87 1.11 14.94 8.42
N LYS A 88 0.59 16.13 8.75
CA LYS A 88 0.16 16.53 10.09
C LYS A 88 -1.33 16.24 10.30
N PRO A 89 -1.81 16.13 11.56
CA PRO A 89 -3.24 15.99 11.83
C PRO A 89 -4.05 17.16 11.24
N LEU A 90 -5.11 16.84 10.49
CA LEU A 90 -5.92 17.80 9.70
C LEU A 90 -5.15 18.52 8.56
N GLY A 91 -3.94 18.06 8.25
CA GLY A 91 -3.10 18.58 7.18
C GLY A 91 -3.35 17.90 5.83
N ILE A 92 -2.42 18.11 4.91
CA ILE A 92 -2.48 17.59 3.54
C ILE A 92 -1.64 16.31 3.38
N VAL A 93 -2.06 15.43 2.48
CA VAL A 93 -1.21 14.32 2.02
C VAL A 93 -0.50 14.78 0.74
N ILE A 94 0.83 14.70 0.72
CA ILE A 94 1.65 15.09 -0.44
C ILE A 94 1.65 13.99 -1.49
N LEU A 95 1.66 14.39 -2.76
CA LEU A 95 2.02 13.53 -3.89
C LEU A 95 3.47 13.83 -4.34
N ASP A 96 4.22 12.81 -4.76
CA ASP A 96 5.52 13.01 -5.38
C ASP A 96 5.38 13.57 -6.81
N LEU A 97 6.51 13.83 -7.47
CA LEU A 97 6.52 14.34 -8.85
C LEU A 97 5.91 13.35 -9.88
N THR A 98 5.65 12.10 -9.49
CA THR A 98 4.97 11.09 -10.31
C THR A 98 3.48 10.96 -9.96
N GLY A 99 2.99 11.73 -8.99
CA GLY A 99 1.60 11.70 -8.54
C GLY A 99 1.29 10.59 -7.53
N GLN A 100 2.29 9.98 -6.89
CA GLN A 100 2.09 8.94 -5.88
C GLN A 100 2.05 9.53 -4.47
N PHE A 101 1.25 8.96 -3.58
CA PHE A 101 1.21 9.37 -2.17
C PHE A 101 2.58 9.23 -1.50
N VAL A 102 3.07 10.31 -0.90
CA VAL A 102 4.32 10.32 -0.13
C VAL A 102 4.00 10.08 1.34
N TYR A 103 4.29 8.87 1.81
CA TYR A 103 4.18 8.52 3.22
C TYR A 103 5.41 8.97 4.00
N PRO A 104 5.28 9.23 5.32
CA PRO A 104 6.43 9.53 6.16
C PRO A 104 7.45 8.39 6.14
N GLN A 105 8.72 8.74 6.35
CA GLN A 105 9.79 7.75 6.45
C GLN A 105 9.47 6.74 7.58
N PRO A 106 9.80 5.46 7.39
CA PRO A 106 9.64 4.46 8.44
C PRO A 106 10.41 4.86 9.69
N LYS A 107 9.92 4.49 10.87
CA LYS A 107 10.68 4.70 12.11
C LYS A 107 11.97 3.88 12.07
N ASP A 108 13.09 4.47 12.48
CA ASP A 108 14.41 3.81 12.49
C ASP A 108 14.45 2.54 13.34
N MET A 109 13.54 2.42 14.30
CA MET A 109 13.49 1.37 15.32
C MET A 109 12.90 0.04 14.83
N ASP A 110 11.80 0.11 14.07
CA ASP A 110 11.05 -1.08 13.62
C ASP A 110 10.90 -1.16 12.09
N GLY A 111 11.34 -0.11 11.37
CA GLY A 111 11.18 -0.02 9.91
C GLY A 111 9.73 0.15 9.46
N VAL A 112 8.81 0.51 10.37
CA VAL A 112 7.38 0.62 10.07
C VAL A 112 6.98 2.07 9.84
N THR A 113 6.29 2.32 8.73
CA THR A 113 5.57 3.57 8.48
C THR A 113 4.13 3.42 8.97
N TRP A 114 3.75 4.24 9.96
CA TRP A 114 2.38 4.26 10.49
C TRP A 114 1.56 5.38 9.84
N ILE A 115 0.34 5.06 9.40
CA ILE A 115 -0.68 6.05 9.03
C ILE A 115 -1.77 5.98 10.09
N ASN A 116 -1.79 6.96 10.99
CA ASN A 116 -2.73 6.98 12.10
C ASN A 116 -3.97 7.82 11.74
N ALA A 117 -5.15 7.22 11.89
CA ALA A 117 -6.43 7.89 11.75
C ALA A 117 -7.27 7.68 13.02
N GLY A 118 -8.04 8.70 13.41
CA GLY A 118 -8.90 8.62 14.61
C GLY A 118 -8.18 8.76 15.95
N LEU A 119 -6.91 9.17 15.97
CA LEU A 119 -6.16 9.46 17.21
C LEU A 119 -6.16 10.97 17.52
N ARG A 120 -5.87 11.33 18.77
CA ARG A 120 -5.62 12.72 19.22
C ARG A 120 -4.32 12.78 20.03
N PRO A 121 -3.63 13.94 20.08
CA PRO A 121 -2.48 14.12 20.95
C PRO A 121 -2.88 14.04 22.43
N ILE A 122 -2.04 13.40 23.24
CA ILE A 122 -2.23 13.39 24.70
C ILE A 122 -1.94 14.80 25.23
N ASN A 123 -2.87 15.37 25.99
CA ASN A 123 -2.77 16.73 26.54
C ASN A 123 -2.54 17.85 25.50
N GLY A 124 -2.90 17.64 24.23
CA GLY A 124 -2.66 18.61 23.16
C GLY A 124 -1.21 18.69 22.68
N ASP A 125 -0.34 17.80 23.15
CA ASP A 125 1.06 17.72 22.75
C ASP A 125 1.24 16.79 21.54
N TYR A 126 1.50 17.38 20.38
CA TYR A 126 1.65 16.66 19.11
C TYR A 126 3.02 15.97 18.94
N THR A 127 3.91 16.12 19.93
CA THR A 127 5.26 15.53 19.92
C THR A 127 5.38 14.23 20.72
N LYS A 128 4.28 13.78 21.35
CA LYS A 128 4.21 12.57 22.17
C LYS A 128 3.30 11.50 21.56
N ASP A 129 3.19 10.37 22.26
CA ASP A 129 2.24 9.30 21.94
C ASP A 129 0.81 9.83 21.79
N TYR A 130 0.04 9.16 20.92
CA TYR A 130 -1.35 9.51 20.61
C TYR A 130 -2.32 8.54 21.28
N GLU A 131 -3.51 9.03 21.65
CA GLU A 131 -4.59 8.19 22.19
C GLU A 131 -5.80 8.16 21.25
N PRO A 132 -6.63 7.10 21.29
CA PRO A 132 -7.89 7.07 20.54
C PRO A 132 -8.73 8.31 20.83
N ASN A 133 -9.15 9.02 19.79
CA ASN A 133 -10.01 10.18 19.94
C ASN A 133 -11.41 9.71 20.38
N PRO A 134 -11.91 10.09 21.56
CA PRO A 134 -13.22 9.62 22.06
C PRO A 134 -14.40 10.08 21.20
N LYS A 135 -14.17 11.02 20.25
CA LYS A 135 -15.16 11.46 19.27
C LYS A 135 -15.07 10.72 17.93
N SER A 136 -14.02 9.94 17.68
CA SER A 136 -13.87 9.13 16.46
C SER A 136 -14.52 7.77 16.68
N ARG A 137 -15.69 7.57 16.09
CA ARG A 137 -16.46 6.32 16.21
C ARG A 137 -16.25 5.37 15.04
N GLU A 138 -16.02 5.94 13.86
CA GLU A 138 -15.84 5.22 12.61
C GLU A 138 -14.82 5.95 11.74
N ILE A 139 -14.08 5.20 10.93
CA ILE A 139 -13.18 5.74 9.90
C ILE A 139 -13.54 5.06 8.58
N HIS A 140 -13.77 5.87 7.55
CA HIS A 140 -14.16 5.44 6.22
C HIS A 140 -13.05 5.82 5.23
N ILE A 141 -12.54 4.85 4.48
CA ILE A 141 -11.65 5.06 3.34
C ILE A 141 -12.45 4.74 2.08
N GLN A 142 -12.75 5.75 1.29
CA GLN A 142 -13.58 5.62 0.09
C GLN A 142 -12.78 5.94 -1.18
N TYR A 143 -12.92 5.07 -2.17
CA TYR A 143 -12.40 5.28 -3.53
C TYR A 143 -13.57 5.31 -4.50
N SER A 144 -13.50 6.19 -5.50
CA SER A 144 -14.50 6.30 -6.56
C SER A 144 -13.80 6.17 -7.90
N VAL A 145 -14.20 5.19 -8.70
CA VAL A 145 -13.60 4.90 -10.00
C VAL A 145 -14.66 5.05 -11.08
N ASN A 146 -14.29 5.73 -12.17
CA ASN A 146 -15.13 5.80 -13.35
C ASN A 146 -14.72 4.70 -14.33
N PHE A 147 -15.67 3.89 -14.79
CA PHE A 147 -15.38 2.78 -15.70
C PHE A 147 -14.94 3.24 -17.09
N ASN A 148 -15.52 4.33 -17.63
CA ASN A 148 -15.37 4.74 -19.03
C ASN A 148 -15.16 6.26 -19.22
N GLY A 149 -14.92 7.00 -18.15
CA GLY A 149 -14.81 8.46 -18.14
C GLY A 149 -16.14 9.22 -18.20
N GLU A 150 -17.29 8.53 -18.33
CA GLU A 150 -18.59 9.21 -18.50
C GLU A 150 -19.18 9.68 -17.16
N LYS A 151 -19.73 10.90 -17.15
CA LYS A 151 -20.37 11.48 -15.97
C LYS A 151 -21.51 10.58 -15.48
N GLY A 152 -21.50 10.26 -14.18
CA GLY A 152 -22.55 9.45 -13.53
C GLY A 152 -22.24 7.94 -13.47
N ASN A 153 -21.19 7.46 -14.12
CA ASN A 153 -20.82 6.03 -14.10
C ASN A 153 -19.84 5.64 -12.98
N ASN A 154 -19.73 6.46 -11.93
CA ASN A 154 -18.80 6.21 -10.84
C ASN A 154 -19.21 4.98 -10.02
N LYS A 155 -18.23 4.14 -9.66
CA LYS A 155 -18.38 3.02 -8.73
C LYS A 155 -17.56 3.33 -7.49
N SER A 156 -18.17 3.16 -6.33
CA SER A 156 -17.50 3.40 -5.05
C SER A 156 -17.11 2.10 -4.40
N PHE A 157 -15.91 2.11 -3.83
CA PHE A 157 -15.44 1.15 -2.84
C PHE A 157 -15.31 1.89 -1.52
N THR A 158 -15.73 1.28 -0.43
CA THR A 158 -15.47 1.81 0.91
C THR A 158 -14.90 0.71 1.81
N SER A 159 -13.82 1.02 2.53
CA SER A 159 -13.40 0.25 3.71
C SER A 159 -13.77 1.04 4.96
N VAL A 160 -14.42 0.37 5.91
CA VAL A 160 -14.90 0.99 7.15
C VAL A 160 -14.32 0.24 8.33
N VAL A 161 -13.69 0.97 9.24
CA VAL A 161 -13.36 0.46 10.57
C VAL A 161 -14.16 1.19 11.62
N TRP A 162 -14.66 0.45 12.60
CA TRP A 162 -15.36 1.01 13.75
C TRP A 162 -15.07 0.17 14.98
N SER A 163 -15.41 0.71 16.14
CA SER A 163 -15.38 -0.06 17.38
C SER A 163 -16.78 -0.09 17.99
N ASP A 164 -17.10 -1.22 18.62
CA ASP A 164 -18.18 -1.32 19.60
C ASP A 164 -17.58 -1.44 21.01
N ASN A 165 -18.41 -1.67 22.02
CA ASN A 165 -17.92 -1.76 23.41
C ASN A 165 -17.07 -3.02 23.69
N ILE A 166 -16.93 -3.93 22.73
CA ILE A 166 -16.30 -5.24 22.87
C ILE A 166 -15.19 -5.43 21.83
N ASN A 167 -15.43 -5.06 20.57
CA ASN A 167 -14.57 -5.37 19.44
C ASN A 167 -14.26 -4.17 18.56
N ALA A 168 -13.11 -4.23 17.89
CA ALA A 168 -12.86 -3.50 16.66
C ALA A 168 -13.41 -4.31 15.48
N ASN A 169 -14.02 -3.62 14.53
CA ASN A 169 -14.69 -4.21 13.39
C ASN A 169 -14.13 -3.62 12.08
N TYR A 170 -14.13 -4.44 11.03
CA TYR A 170 -13.76 -4.05 9.68
C TYR A 170 -14.84 -4.54 8.71
N ALA A 171 -15.29 -3.65 7.83
CA ALA A 171 -16.20 -3.99 6.76
C ALA A 171 -15.76 -3.36 5.44
N PHE A 172 -16.22 -3.99 4.36
CA PHE A 172 -16.04 -3.54 3.00
C PHE A 172 -17.41 -3.30 2.36
N GLY A 173 -17.56 -2.16 1.71
CA GLY A 173 -18.75 -1.76 0.96
C GLY A 173 -18.45 -1.67 -0.53
N SER A 174 -18.66 -2.78 -1.25
CA SER A 174 -18.73 -2.85 -2.72
C SER A 174 -19.31 -4.22 -3.12
N VAL A 175 -19.31 -4.57 -4.40
CA VAL A 175 -20.04 -5.73 -4.96
C VAL A 175 -19.36 -7.07 -4.67
N SER A 176 -18.03 -7.12 -4.65
CA SER A 176 -17.29 -8.39 -4.55
C SER A 176 -15.93 -8.23 -3.87
N PHE A 177 -15.53 -9.27 -3.15
CA PHE A 177 -14.20 -9.44 -2.56
C PHE A 177 -13.56 -10.71 -3.14
N HIS A 178 -12.51 -10.56 -3.94
CA HIS A 178 -11.88 -11.64 -4.69
C HIS A 178 -10.39 -11.35 -4.96
N PRO A 179 -9.56 -12.38 -5.27
CA PRO A 179 -8.18 -12.16 -5.71
C PRO A 179 -8.11 -11.43 -7.06
N LEU A 180 -6.95 -10.83 -7.36
CA LEU A 180 -6.74 -10.09 -8.61
C LEU A 180 -6.82 -10.99 -9.86
N ASN A 181 -6.34 -12.23 -9.74
CA ASN A 181 -6.36 -13.24 -10.79
C ASN A 181 -7.03 -14.52 -10.29
N ASP A 182 -7.58 -15.29 -11.23
CA ASP A 182 -8.21 -16.58 -10.94
C ASP A 182 -7.23 -17.53 -10.25
N GLY A 183 -7.68 -18.18 -9.16
CA GLY A 183 -6.87 -19.02 -8.29
C GLY A 183 -5.68 -18.34 -7.60
N GLY A 184 -5.58 -16.99 -7.63
CA GLY A 184 -4.38 -16.27 -7.21
C GLY A 184 -4.20 -16.01 -5.72
N GLY A 185 -5.19 -16.31 -4.88
CA GLY A 185 -5.11 -16.02 -3.45
C GLY A 185 -6.08 -16.84 -2.61
N ASP A 186 -5.67 -17.08 -1.36
CA ASP A 186 -6.45 -17.82 -0.36
C ASP A 186 -7.29 -16.87 0.52
N LEU A 187 -8.45 -17.36 0.98
CA LEU A 187 -9.22 -16.70 2.02
C LEU A 187 -8.87 -17.27 3.39
N GLY A 188 -7.91 -16.62 4.05
CA GLY A 188 -7.25 -17.14 5.26
C GLY A 188 -6.04 -18.01 4.90
N ARG A 189 -5.29 -18.46 5.91
CA ARG A 189 -4.08 -19.29 5.71
C ARG A 189 -3.80 -20.21 6.90
N ALA A 190 -2.87 -21.15 6.76
CA ALA A 190 -2.39 -21.96 7.88
C ALA A 190 -1.89 -21.05 9.03
N GLY A 191 -2.41 -21.29 10.25
CA GLY A 191 -2.16 -20.45 11.43
C GLY A 191 -3.10 -19.25 11.59
N ASN A 192 -3.84 -18.86 10.55
CA ASN A 192 -4.76 -17.71 10.57
C ASN A 192 -6.10 -18.07 9.90
N SER A 193 -6.80 -19.04 10.49
CA SER A 193 -8.13 -19.46 10.05
C SER A 193 -9.22 -18.49 10.53
N TRP A 194 -10.26 -18.33 9.73
CA TRP A 194 -11.49 -17.66 10.16
C TRP A 194 -12.22 -18.53 11.18
N ASN A 195 -12.76 -17.91 12.23
CA ASN A 195 -13.54 -18.61 13.25
C ASN A 195 -14.88 -19.12 12.69
N ASN A 196 -15.57 -18.30 11.90
CA ASN A 196 -16.87 -18.64 11.29
C ASN A 196 -16.98 -18.02 9.90
N LEU A 197 -17.84 -18.60 9.05
CA LEU A 197 -18.18 -18.08 7.72
C LEU A 197 -19.71 -17.94 7.61
N PHE A 198 -20.19 -16.71 7.48
CA PHE A 198 -21.62 -16.40 7.32
C PHE A 198 -21.90 -15.96 5.88
N ILE A 199 -22.59 -16.81 5.12
CA ILE A 199 -22.90 -16.59 3.69
C ILE A 199 -24.36 -16.93 3.39
N LYS A 200 -24.96 -16.24 2.43
CA LYS A 200 -26.39 -16.40 2.07
C LYS A 200 -26.66 -17.68 1.24
N THR A 201 -25.68 -18.13 0.46
CA THR A 201 -25.74 -19.34 -0.37
C THR A 201 -24.50 -20.19 -0.15
N ALA A 202 -24.57 -21.49 -0.45
CA ALA A 202 -23.44 -22.39 -0.32
C ALA A 202 -22.24 -21.95 -1.21
N PRO A 203 -20.99 -22.25 -0.81
CA PRO A 203 -19.82 -21.97 -1.64
C PRO A 203 -19.86 -22.74 -2.96
N ASN A 204 -19.40 -22.10 -4.03
CA ASN A 204 -19.23 -22.73 -5.35
C ASN A 204 -17.78 -23.18 -5.53
N VAL A 205 -17.58 -24.35 -6.13
CA VAL A 205 -16.25 -24.90 -6.47
C VAL A 205 -16.20 -25.15 -7.97
N THR A 206 -15.09 -24.78 -8.62
CA THR A 206 -14.86 -25.06 -10.05
C THR A 206 -14.94 -26.57 -10.30
N SER A 207 -15.94 -26.99 -11.07
CA SER A 207 -16.16 -28.39 -11.42
C SER A 207 -16.42 -28.65 -12.90
N ASP A 208 -15.83 -27.81 -13.75
CA ASP A 208 -15.81 -27.99 -15.19
C ASP A 208 -14.89 -29.17 -15.57
N LYS A 209 -15.35 -30.03 -16.49
CA LYS A 209 -14.58 -31.17 -17.01
C LYS A 209 -13.41 -30.72 -17.88
N ASN A 210 -13.48 -29.53 -18.50
CA ASN A 210 -12.43 -29.02 -19.38
C ASN A 210 -11.16 -28.59 -18.63
N VAL A 211 -11.26 -28.39 -17.31
CA VAL A 211 -10.13 -28.01 -16.44
C VAL A 211 -9.71 -29.16 -15.52
N LYS A 212 -10.19 -30.38 -15.75
CA LYS A 212 -9.92 -31.56 -14.93
C LYS A 212 -9.49 -32.75 -15.79
N THR A 213 -8.40 -33.40 -15.39
CA THR A 213 -8.05 -34.73 -15.90
C THR A 213 -8.70 -35.78 -15.00
N ILE A 214 -9.61 -36.58 -15.57
CA ILE A 214 -10.26 -37.67 -14.83
C ILE A 214 -9.29 -38.85 -14.76
N THR A 215 -8.88 -39.22 -13.55
CA THR A 215 -7.93 -40.33 -13.31
C THR A 215 -8.63 -41.67 -13.14
N SER A 216 -9.82 -41.68 -12.53
CA SER A 216 -10.63 -42.89 -12.33
C SER A 216 -12.11 -42.54 -12.13
N ILE A 217 -12.96 -43.58 -12.13
CA ILE A 217 -14.37 -43.50 -11.77
C ILE A 217 -14.59 -44.37 -10.53
N LEU A 218 -15.24 -43.81 -9.52
CA LEU A 218 -15.59 -44.51 -8.28
C LEU A 218 -16.85 -45.36 -8.50
N ASP A 219 -16.70 -46.57 -9.02
CA ASP A 219 -17.82 -47.52 -9.23
C ASP A 219 -17.51 -48.95 -8.75
N GLU A 220 -18.44 -49.87 -9.02
CA GLU A 220 -18.35 -51.29 -8.65
C GLU A 220 -17.17 -52.04 -9.31
N LYS A 221 -16.59 -51.48 -10.38
CA LYS A 221 -15.43 -52.02 -11.09
C LYS A 221 -14.12 -51.41 -10.61
N ALA A 222 -14.15 -50.50 -9.63
CA ALA A 222 -12.95 -50.03 -8.97
C ALA A 222 -12.23 -51.21 -8.30
N ASP A 223 -11.14 -51.68 -8.91
CA ASP A 223 -10.29 -52.74 -8.38
C ASP A 223 -8.86 -52.25 -8.19
N ASN A 224 -8.74 -51.21 -7.35
CA ASN A 224 -7.51 -50.43 -7.16
C ASN A 224 -7.53 -49.69 -5.79
N SER A 225 -6.68 -48.67 -5.66
CA SER A 225 -6.60 -47.76 -4.51
C SER A 225 -7.95 -47.14 -4.11
N ASP A 226 -8.84 -46.87 -5.07
CA ASP A 226 -10.11 -46.19 -4.80
C ASP A 226 -11.06 -47.06 -3.97
N ARG A 227 -11.07 -48.37 -4.23
CA ARG A 227 -11.83 -49.34 -3.45
C ARG A 227 -11.34 -49.43 -2.02
N LYS A 228 -10.01 -49.52 -1.86
CA LYS A 228 -9.36 -49.53 -0.54
C LYS A 228 -9.68 -48.27 0.24
N LEU A 229 -9.62 -47.11 -0.40
CA LEU A 229 -9.95 -45.83 0.21
C LEU A 229 -11.43 -45.77 0.63
N MET A 230 -12.36 -46.18 -0.24
CA MET A 230 -13.78 -46.25 0.10
C MET A 230 -14.04 -47.13 1.33
N ASP A 231 -13.42 -48.32 1.37
CA ASP A 231 -13.59 -49.26 2.48
C ASP A 231 -12.93 -48.74 3.76
N ALA A 232 -11.77 -48.08 3.66
CA ALA A 232 -11.08 -47.46 4.79
C ALA A 232 -11.92 -46.34 5.42
N LEU A 233 -12.36 -45.37 4.62
CA LEU A 233 -13.12 -44.21 5.10
C LEU A 233 -14.48 -44.61 5.68
N TYR A 234 -15.14 -45.62 5.10
CA TYR A 234 -16.44 -46.10 5.59
C TYR A 234 -16.38 -46.58 7.05
N ASN A 235 -15.23 -47.09 7.49
CA ASN A 235 -15.05 -47.63 8.83
C ASN A 235 -14.57 -46.58 9.85
N VAL A 236 -14.34 -45.34 9.43
CA VAL A 236 -13.95 -44.25 10.34
C VAL A 236 -15.19 -43.75 11.10
N ASN A 237 -15.06 -43.66 12.43
CA ASN A 237 -16.15 -43.20 13.28
C ASN A 237 -16.40 -41.69 13.11
N VAL A 238 -17.68 -41.33 13.01
CA VAL A 238 -18.11 -39.94 13.24
C VAL A 238 -18.19 -39.72 14.75
N VAL A 239 -17.53 -38.67 15.23
CA VAL A 239 -17.44 -38.37 16.66
C VAL A 239 -18.10 -37.04 16.99
N ASN A 240 -18.54 -36.92 18.25
CA ASN A 240 -18.91 -35.66 18.85
C ASN A 240 -17.70 -35.11 19.61
N TYR A 241 -17.36 -33.83 19.38
CA TYR A 241 -16.24 -33.17 20.03
C TYR A 241 -16.59 -31.73 20.43
N LYS A 242 -15.83 -31.16 21.37
CA LYS A 242 -15.89 -29.76 21.76
C LYS A 242 -14.53 -29.13 21.46
N LEU A 243 -14.50 -27.87 21.05
CA LEU A 243 -13.23 -27.17 20.80
C LEU A 243 -12.57 -26.79 22.13
N ASN A 244 -11.28 -27.11 22.29
CA ASN A 244 -10.51 -26.78 23.50
C ASN A 244 -10.52 -25.27 23.80
N ASP A 245 -10.42 -24.42 22.78
CA ASP A 245 -10.49 -22.96 22.95
C ASP A 245 -11.86 -22.52 23.49
N ALA A 246 -12.94 -23.14 23.02
CA ALA A 246 -14.29 -22.84 23.51
C ALA A 246 -14.49 -23.32 24.95
N ILE A 247 -13.91 -24.47 25.33
CA ILE A 247 -13.90 -24.96 26.71
C ILE A 247 -13.13 -23.99 27.61
N LYS A 248 -11.94 -23.55 27.16
CA LYS A 248 -11.10 -22.60 27.91
C LYS A 248 -11.80 -21.24 28.10
N GLU A 249 -12.47 -20.73 27.08
CA GLU A 249 -13.15 -19.44 27.11
C GLU A 249 -14.46 -19.47 27.92
N LYS A 250 -15.26 -20.53 27.79
CA LYS A 250 -16.66 -20.55 28.26
C LYS A 250 -16.93 -21.56 29.36
N GLY A 251 -16.00 -22.47 29.63
CA GLY A 251 -16.19 -23.64 30.48
C GLY A 251 -16.80 -24.82 29.72
N GLU A 252 -16.55 -26.03 30.21
CA GLU A 252 -16.97 -27.28 29.57
C GLU A 252 -18.49 -27.36 29.34
N ASP A 253 -19.28 -26.96 30.33
CA ASP A 253 -20.75 -27.01 30.27
C ASP A 253 -21.35 -26.09 29.21
N LYS A 254 -20.68 -24.97 28.90
CA LYS A 254 -21.16 -23.98 27.92
C LYS A 254 -20.55 -24.16 26.53
N ALA A 255 -19.44 -24.88 26.41
CA ALA A 255 -18.84 -25.21 25.13
C ALA A 255 -19.77 -26.12 24.33
N ARG A 256 -20.04 -25.73 23.07
CA ARG A 256 -20.98 -26.44 22.19
C ARG A 256 -20.34 -27.72 21.66
N VAL A 257 -21.20 -28.73 21.45
CA VAL A 257 -20.84 -29.98 20.79
C VAL A 257 -20.87 -29.80 19.27
N HIS A 258 -19.81 -30.25 18.62
CA HIS A 258 -19.65 -30.36 17.17
C HIS A 258 -19.62 -31.84 16.78
N THR A 259 -20.00 -32.16 15.54
CA THR A 259 -20.01 -33.54 15.03
C THR A 259 -19.20 -33.61 13.74
N GLY A 260 -18.32 -34.60 13.62
CA GLY A 260 -17.51 -34.78 12.42
C GLY A 260 -16.45 -35.88 12.55
N PHE A 261 -15.47 -35.82 11.67
CA PHE A 261 -14.31 -36.72 11.63
C PHE A 261 -13.07 -36.05 12.26
N ILE A 262 -12.22 -36.87 12.87
CA ILE A 262 -10.89 -36.49 13.31
C ILE A 262 -9.90 -36.74 12.16
N ALA A 263 -9.06 -35.75 11.86
CA ALA A 263 -8.15 -35.82 10.71
C ALA A 263 -7.12 -36.96 10.84
N GLN A 264 -6.64 -37.21 12.06
CA GLN A 264 -5.71 -38.29 12.37
C GLN A 264 -6.34 -39.67 12.18
N ASP A 265 -7.63 -39.83 12.50
CA ASP A 265 -8.34 -41.11 12.28
C ASP A 265 -8.50 -41.40 10.78
N ILE A 266 -8.74 -40.35 9.98
CA ILE A 266 -8.75 -40.45 8.51
C ILE A 266 -7.36 -40.81 7.99
N GLU A 267 -6.31 -40.13 8.48
CA GLU A 267 -4.92 -40.43 8.11
C GLU A 267 -4.57 -41.90 8.39
N GLN A 268 -4.85 -42.35 9.61
CA GLN A 268 -4.54 -43.71 10.05
C GLN A 268 -5.31 -44.74 9.23
N ALA A 269 -6.60 -44.53 8.98
CA ALA A 269 -7.40 -45.45 8.16
C ALA A 269 -6.86 -45.59 6.73
N ILE A 270 -6.39 -44.50 6.12
CA ILE A 270 -5.77 -44.53 4.79
C ILE A 270 -4.46 -45.32 4.85
N ARG A 271 -3.61 -45.07 5.85
CA ARG A 271 -2.34 -45.80 6.03
C ARG A 271 -2.55 -47.29 6.28
N ASP A 272 -3.53 -47.65 7.10
CA ASP A 272 -3.87 -49.04 7.42
C ASP A 272 -4.36 -49.81 6.19
N ALA A 273 -4.98 -49.11 5.23
CA ALA A 273 -5.35 -49.68 3.94
C ALA A 273 -4.17 -49.83 2.96
N GLY A 274 -2.96 -49.43 3.37
CA GLY A 274 -1.74 -49.45 2.57
C GLY A 274 -1.71 -48.38 1.49
N LEU A 275 -2.33 -47.22 1.75
CA LEU A 275 -2.35 -46.06 0.87
C LEU A 275 -1.60 -44.88 1.52
N ASP A 276 -1.17 -43.91 0.71
CA ASP A 276 -0.56 -42.67 1.20
C ASP A 276 -1.62 -41.57 1.36
N PRO A 277 -1.84 -41.00 2.57
CA PRO A 277 -2.75 -39.87 2.76
C PRO A 277 -2.44 -38.65 1.89
N SER A 278 -1.16 -38.43 1.56
CA SER A 278 -0.74 -37.27 0.76
C SER A 278 -1.14 -37.34 -0.72
N ASP A 279 -1.54 -38.52 -1.21
CA ASP A 279 -2.11 -38.70 -2.55
C ASP A 279 -3.54 -38.13 -2.64
N TYR A 280 -4.17 -37.83 -1.50
CA TYR A 280 -5.57 -37.43 -1.42
C TYR A 280 -5.73 -36.07 -0.77
N ALA A 281 -6.11 -35.08 -1.57
CA ALA A 281 -6.27 -33.68 -1.12
C ALA A 281 -7.33 -33.48 -0.01
N MET A 282 -8.18 -34.48 0.24
CA MET A 282 -9.13 -34.49 1.35
C MET A 282 -8.46 -34.38 2.71
N TRP A 283 -7.23 -34.86 2.85
CA TRP A 283 -6.42 -34.73 4.05
C TRP A 283 -5.25 -33.81 3.77
N THR A 284 -4.98 -32.88 4.69
CA THR A 284 -3.90 -31.91 4.57
C THR A 284 -3.24 -31.70 5.92
N GLN A 285 -1.95 -31.37 5.90
CA GLN A 285 -1.17 -31.09 7.10
C GLN A 285 -0.24 -29.91 6.82
N ASP A 286 -0.35 -28.85 7.63
CA ASP A 286 0.49 -27.66 7.49
C ASP A 286 1.10 -27.27 8.84
N ALA A 287 2.31 -26.72 8.81
CA ALA A 287 2.86 -26.00 9.96
C ALA A 287 2.03 -24.71 10.17
N SER A 288 1.51 -24.53 11.38
CA SER A 288 0.67 -23.36 11.69
C SER A 288 1.56 -22.18 12.06
N LEU A 289 1.95 -21.35 11.09
CA LEU A 289 2.78 -20.18 11.38
C LEU A 289 2.04 -19.20 12.29
N GLU A 290 2.67 -18.82 13.39
CA GLU A 290 2.14 -17.84 14.33
C GLU A 290 2.88 -16.52 14.16
N PHE A 291 2.12 -15.42 14.13
CA PHE A 291 2.69 -14.08 14.22
C PHE A 291 2.80 -13.71 15.69
N LYS A 292 4.01 -13.42 16.16
CA LYS A 292 4.27 -12.93 17.51
C LYS A 292 4.93 -11.57 17.45
N ARG A 293 4.53 -10.68 18.37
CA ARG A 293 5.32 -9.49 18.67
C ARG A 293 6.34 -9.87 19.73
N VAL A 294 7.61 -9.86 19.35
CA VAL A 294 8.74 -10.12 20.26
C VAL A 294 9.41 -8.80 20.60
N ASP A 295 9.77 -8.65 21.88
CA ASP A 295 10.61 -7.56 22.35
C ASP A 295 12.04 -7.78 21.81
N THR A 296 12.60 -6.77 21.14
CA THR A 296 13.95 -6.86 20.58
C THR A 296 15.03 -6.70 21.65
N GLY A 297 14.67 -6.29 22.87
CA GLY A 297 15.59 -5.89 23.92
C GLY A 297 16.11 -4.45 23.77
N GLU A 298 15.71 -3.76 22.70
CA GLU A 298 16.02 -2.36 22.44
C GLU A 298 14.86 -1.46 22.89
N LYS A 299 15.18 -0.23 23.27
CA LYS A 299 14.19 0.77 23.70
C LYS A 299 14.19 1.97 22.78
N ASP A 300 13.02 2.55 22.58
CA ASP A 300 12.87 3.82 21.88
C ASP A 300 13.42 5.00 22.70
N GLU A 301 13.46 6.17 22.07
CA GLU A 301 13.86 7.45 22.68
C GLU A 301 13.03 7.84 23.92
N ASN A 302 11.85 7.25 24.10
CA ASN A 302 10.96 7.44 25.25
C ASN A 302 11.07 6.33 26.30
N GLY A 303 11.95 5.34 26.08
CA GLY A 303 12.18 4.21 26.98
C GLY A 303 11.20 3.04 26.84
N ASN A 304 10.32 3.05 25.84
CA ASN A 304 9.40 1.94 25.55
C ASN A 304 10.11 0.83 24.76
N PRO A 305 9.75 -0.45 24.98
CA PRO A 305 10.36 -1.57 24.25
C PRO A 305 9.97 -1.53 22.77
N ILE A 306 10.97 -1.72 21.90
CA ILE A 306 10.75 -1.88 20.46
C ILE A 306 10.27 -3.31 20.21
N LEU A 307 9.09 -3.44 19.59
CA LEU A 307 8.50 -4.74 19.27
C LEU A 307 8.65 -5.05 17.79
N LYS A 308 9.13 -6.26 17.47
CA LYS A 308 9.20 -6.76 16.09
C LYS A 308 8.14 -7.83 15.87
N SER A 309 7.43 -7.75 14.75
CA SER A 309 6.58 -8.84 14.28
C SER A 309 7.47 -9.92 13.67
N VAL A 310 7.48 -11.10 14.27
CA VAL A 310 8.18 -12.29 13.74
C VAL A 310 7.17 -13.37 13.42
N GLN A 311 7.47 -14.15 12.38
CA GLN A 311 6.70 -15.32 12.02
C GLN A 311 7.47 -16.55 12.47
N GLU A 312 6.89 -17.32 13.38
CA GLU A 312 7.51 -18.51 13.95
C GLU A 312 6.64 -19.74 13.72
N VAL A 313 7.31 -20.88 13.54
CA VAL A 313 6.63 -22.17 13.55
C VAL A 313 6.52 -22.61 15.02
N PRO A 314 5.32 -22.81 15.56
CA PRO A 314 5.15 -23.27 16.92
C PRO A 314 5.77 -24.67 17.07
N LYS A 315 6.44 -24.86 18.19
CA LYS A 315 7.08 -26.12 18.57
C LYS A 315 6.45 -26.65 19.84
N ASP A 316 6.39 -27.96 19.98
CA ASP A 316 5.98 -28.59 21.23
C ASP A 316 7.07 -28.49 22.31
N ASP A 317 6.80 -29.03 23.50
CA ASP A 317 7.74 -29.01 24.63
C ASP A 317 9.07 -29.74 24.35
N LYS A 318 9.13 -30.55 23.27
CA LYS A 318 10.32 -31.28 22.83
C LYS A 318 11.08 -30.56 21.72
N GLY A 319 10.55 -29.44 21.23
CA GLY A 319 11.14 -28.67 20.14
C GLY A 319 10.72 -29.14 18.75
N ASP A 320 9.79 -30.08 18.64
CA ASP A 320 9.27 -30.59 17.37
C ASP A 320 8.21 -29.64 16.81
N ILE A 321 8.19 -29.48 15.48
CA ILE A 321 7.24 -28.60 14.80
C ILE A 321 5.80 -29.10 15.02
N ILE A 322 4.92 -28.20 15.47
CA ILE A 322 3.49 -28.47 15.59
C ILE A 322 2.84 -28.30 14.23
N TYR A 323 2.40 -29.42 13.67
CA TYR A 323 1.57 -29.45 12.48
C TYR A 323 0.09 -29.50 12.85
N ARG A 324 -0.75 -28.87 12.03
CA ARG A 324 -2.20 -28.96 12.14
C ARG A 324 -2.75 -29.69 10.93
N GLN A 325 -3.40 -30.83 11.18
CA GLN A 325 -4.11 -31.57 10.16
C GLN A 325 -5.51 -30.97 9.94
N LYS A 326 -5.99 -31.02 8.69
CA LYS A 326 -7.29 -30.50 8.30
C LYS A 326 -7.92 -31.44 7.28
N LEU A 327 -9.25 -31.44 7.25
CA LEU A 327 -10.04 -32.23 6.30
C LEU A 327 -10.82 -31.32 5.35
N ARG A 328 -10.81 -31.64 4.05
CA ARG A 328 -11.82 -31.15 3.11
C ARG A 328 -13.04 -32.06 3.20
N TYR A 329 -13.94 -31.71 4.12
CA TYR A 329 -15.12 -32.52 4.42
C TYR A 329 -15.96 -32.88 3.19
N THR A 330 -16.05 -32.00 2.19
CA THR A 330 -16.79 -32.27 0.95
C THR A 330 -16.19 -33.42 0.15
N GLU A 331 -14.86 -33.55 0.08
CA GLU A 331 -14.21 -34.68 -0.60
C GLU A 331 -14.40 -35.99 0.17
N VAL A 332 -14.28 -35.95 1.51
CA VAL A 332 -14.57 -37.11 2.38
C VAL A 332 -16.01 -37.59 2.20
N LEU A 333 -16.98 -36.66 2.21
CA LEU A 333 -18.39 -36.98 2.01
C LEU A 333 -18.68 -37.55 0.62
N CYS A 334 -18.04 -37.03 -0.44
CA CYS A 334 -18.16 -37.60 -1.78
C CYS A 334 -17.67 -39.06 -1.84
N MET A 335 -16.55 -39.38 -1.20
CA MET A 335 -16.05 -40.76 -1.10
C MET A 335 -17.00 -41.65 -0.31
N LEU A 336 -17.55 -41.17 0.81
CA LEU A 336 -18.51 -41.91 1.61
C LEU A 336 -19.81 -42.16 0.84
N LEU A 337 -20.32 -41.20 0.08
CA LEU A 337 -21.48 -41.39 -0.79
C LEU A 337 -21.23 -42.50 -1.82
N ALA A 338 -20.05 -42.54 -2.44
CA ALA A 338 -19.67 -43.63 -3.34
C ALA A 338 -19.59 -44.97 -2.61
N ALA A 339 -18.99 -45.02 -1.43
CA ALA A 339 -18.91 -46.23 -0.60
C ALA A 339 -20.31 -46.74 -0.19
N HIS A 340 -21.21 -45.84 0.23
CA HIS A 340 -22.59 -46.16 0.55
C HIS A 340 -23.34 -46.72 -0.67
N LYS A 341 -23.24 -46.05 -1.83
CA LYS A 341 -23.86 -46.52 -3.08
C LYS A 341 -23.42 -47.94 -3.42
N ARG A 342 -22.12 -48.23 -3.33
CA ARG A 342 -21.58 -49.58 -3.56
C ARG A 342 -22.15 -50.61 -2.59
N LYS A 343 -22.19 -50.31 -1.29
CA LYS A 343 -22.74 -51.25 -0.28
C LYS A 343 -24.24 -51.49 -0.46
N ILE A 344 -25.00 -50.46 -0.82
CA ILE A 344 -26.43 -50.59 -1.14
C ILE A 344 -26.60 -51.54 -2.34
N ASN A 345 -25.86 -51.35 -3.43
CA ASN A 345 -25.91 -52.23 -4.60
C ASN A 345 -25.56 -53.70 -4.27
N ASP A 346 -24.55 -53.94 -3.42
CA ASP A 346 -24.20 -55.30 -2.96
C ASP A 346 -25.34 -55.94 -2.16
N LEU A 347 -25.94 -55.17 -1.23
CA LEU A 347 -27.08 -55.63 -0.45
C LEU A 347 -28.30 -55.93 -1.32
N GLU A 348 -28.63 -55.08 -2.28
CA GLU A 348 -29.72 -55.31 -3.24
C GLU A 348 -29.45 -56.57 -4.08
N THR A 349 -28.22 -56.76 -4.55
CA THR A 349 -27.83 -57.97 -5.29
C THR A 349 -27.99 -59.24 -4.45
N ARG A 350 -27.63 -59.18 -3.17
CA ARG A 350 -27.81 -60.30 -2.23
C ARG A 350 -29.27 -60.55 -1.91
N LEU A 351 -30.07 -59.50 -1.78
CA LEU A 351 -31.50 -59.58 -1.54
C LEU A 351 -32.22 -60.26 -2.71
N MET A 352 -31.94 -59.86 -3.96
CA MET A 352 -32.50 -60.51 -5.16
C MET A 352 -32.17 -62.01 -5.25
N LYS A 353 -30.99 -62.41 -4.79
CA LYS A 353 -30.59 -63.83 -4.71
C LYS A 353 -31.30 -64.60 -3.61
N LEU A 354 -31.75 -63.92 -2.56
CA LEU A 354 -32.53 -64.51 -1.47
C LEU A 354 -34.00 -64.62 -1.85
N GLU A 355 -34.56 -63.59 -2.50
CA GLU A 355 -35.96 -63.56 -2.96
C GLU A 355 -36.25 -64.49 -4.14
N SER A 356 -35.21 -64.91 -4.88
CA SER A 356 -35.33 -65.87 -5.99
C SER A 356 -35.22 -67.34 -5.56
N LYS A 357 -35.13 -67.61 -4.25
CA LYS A 357 -35.22 -68.95 -3.65
C LYS A 357 -36.59 -69.15 -3.03
#